data_AF-A2F0K1-F1
#
_entry.id   AF-A2F0K1-F1
#
_cell.length_a   1.000
_cell.length_b   1.000
_cell.length_c   1.000
_cell.angle_alpha   90.00
_cell.angle_beta   90.00
_cell.angle_gamma   90.00
#
_symmetry.space_group_name_H-M   'P 1'
#
loop_
_entity.id
_entity.type
_entity.pdbx_description
1 polymer ?
#
loop_
_entity_poly.entity_id
_entity_poly.type
_entity_poly.pdbx_seq_one_letter_code
_entity_poly.pdbx_strand_id
1 'polypeptide(L)'
;MIPALDERAAEWWNSLVGWSKVYVGMPNECPPCESIVFAFSLISPPFVFATQCCKDKTSTWEMIRDIIASILPNETIPPIDPFNPFLNNLFEIKDKLAIDTEQKMILMLEKYVNLRNPSFLLWSFPESIPDQSIYFSAISTMIKNQVPFMKKYLYGQGYADQFFDRFLPLIDSQHINISSSVIDMLCSLLTEKIYSFSNLSDVVSHFLEQLWKAIVSPNMSLSVCAWRAVILMLNLGKDCFSATEFLQTIDSLIKVTINIPSLRYLTCQYLVKVDIPRFSYLTLVRQLLYIETTSVDSFDIVTMLINAGVFLKYQQLMQILFTIALQDSIWSRAAISCLSTILNQKLSASDTQWFLSAVRSILTYVGVIAGSKGNAEQCDAIIDCLGMITDTKVDWVVRAISKPYTALIVTKTLKKHHSDIPLDKAVDYSIMRDIEIAASRPNVRIVLNNIMDTTVIPEQIERSKSSLLSNGKTSRTPRPQIAKPPTKNHAKKSTANAFKSTVKTALPRSRSFPLKQKI
;
A
#
# COMPACT_ATOMS: atom_id res chain seq x y z
N MET A 1 -1.39 56.56 33.14
CA MET A 1 -2.17 55.75 34.11
C MET A 1 -2.14 54.32 33.59
N ILE A 2 -1.55 53.38 34.33
CA ILE A 2 -1.44 51.98 33.89
C ILE A 2 -2.84 51.34 34.01
N PRO A 3 -3.37 50.67 32.96
CA PRO A 3 -4.65 49.98 33.05
C PRO A 3 -4.67 48.98 34.21
N ALA A 4 -5.76 48.95 34.97
CA ALA A 4 -5.94 47.98 36.05
C ALA A 4 -6.08 46.56 35.47
N LEU A 5 -5.61 45.56 36.23
CA LEU A 5 -5.76 44.15 35.89
C LEU A 5 -7.23 43.71 36.07
N ASP A 6 -7.81 43.00 35.10
CA ASP A 6 -9.15 42.38 35.23
C ASP A 6 -9.08 41.28 36.30
N GLU A 7 -10.01 41.30 37.25
CA GLU A 7 -10.09 40.34 38.35
C GLU A 7 -10.15 38.89 37.85
N ARG A 8 -10.83 38.64 36.72
CA ARG A 8 -10.92 37.31 36.11
C ARG A 8 -9.60 36.87 35.50
N ALA A 9 -8.85 37.78 34.88
CA ALA A 9 -7.52 37.50 34.36
C ALA A 9 -6.54 37.20 35.52
N ALA A 10 -6.66 37.91 36.63
CA ALA A 10 -5.88 37.67 37.85
C ALA A 10 -6.20 36.32 38.49
N GLU A 11 -7.48 35.98 38.65
CA GLU A 11 -7.92 34.68 39.18
C GLU A 11 -7.45 33.51 38.31
N TRP A 12 -7.61 33.64 36.98
CA TRP A 12 -7.12 32.66 36.02
C TRP A 12 -5.60 32.48 36.13
N TRP A 13 -4.83 33.57 36.10
CA TRP A 13 -3.38 33.51 36.21
C TRP A 13 -2.93 32.83 37.51
N ASN A 14 -3.50 33.24 38.65
CA ASN A 14 -3.21 32.62 39.95
C ASN A 14 -3.50 31.12 39.98
N SER A 15 -4.59 30.69 39.32
CA SER A 15 -4.93 29.28 39.19
C SER A 15 -3.88 28.49 38.41
N LEU A 16 -3.26 29.13 37.41
CA LEU A 16 -2.20 28.51 36.61
C LEU A 16 -0.90 28.38 37.39
N VAL A 17 -0.49 29.38 38.17
CA VAL A 17 0.81 29.36 38.90
C VAL A 17 0.73 28.73 40.29
N GLY A 18 -0.46 28.28 40.72
CA GLY A 18 -0.68 27.65 42.02
C GLY A 18 -0.54 28.63 43.20
N TRP A 19 -0.69 29.93 42.96
CA TRP A 19 -0.68 30.94 44.02
C TRP A 19 -2.03 30.92 44.74
N SER A 20 -2.01 31.00 46.08
CA SER A 20 -3.25 31.08 46.86
C SER A 20 -4.03 32.34 46.46
N LYS A 21 -5.36 32.34 46.68
CA LYS A 21 -6.30 33.43 46.34
C LYS A 21 -5.96 34.83 46.92
N VAL A 22 -4.81 34.99 47.57
CA VAL A 22 -4.36 36.22 48.23
C VAL A 22 -2.95 36.57 47.76
N TYR A 23 -2.83 37.04 46.52
CA TYR A 23 -1.79 38.00 46.14
C TYR A 23 -2.50 39.28 45.68
N VAL A 24 -2.87 40.11 46.65
CA VAL A 24 -3.52 41.43 46.46
C VAL A 24 -2.51 42.50 45.99
N GLY A 25 -1.26 42.10 45.74
CA GLY A 25 -0.28 42.88 45.00
C GLY A 25 0.33 42.00 43.91
N MET A 26 -0.35 41.89 42.77
CA MET A 26 0.29 41.31 41.58
C MET A 26 1.38 42.26 41.09
N PRO A 27 2.54 41.72 40.67
CA PRO A 27 3.64 42.57 40.29
C PRO A 27 3.28 43.31 38.99
N ASN A 28 3.43 44.64 38.98
CA ASN A 28 3.51 45.40 37.72
C ASN A 28 4.67 44.87 36.83
N GLU A 29 5.59 44.11 37.44
CA GLU A 29 6.70 43.44 36.82
C GLU A 29 6.33 42.00 36.42
N CYS A 30 7.01 41.46 35.42
CA CYS A 30 6.78 40.08 35.01
C CYS A 30 7.07 39.08 36.16
N PRO A 31 6.62 37.82 36.09
CA PRO A 31 7.08 36.75 36.98
C PRO A 31 8.45 36.17 36.53
N PRO A 32 9.21 35.51 37.42
CA PRO A 32 10.46 34.80 37.08
C PRO A 32 10.20 33.53 36.24
N CYS A 33 11.12 33.17 35.34
CA CYS A 33 10.96 32.08 34.36
C CYS A 33 10.52 30.75 34.98
N GLU A 34 11.10 30.39 36.13
CA GLU A 34 10.85 29.12 36.83
C GLU A 34 9.38 28.96 37.26
N SER A 35 8.73 30.05 37.66
CA SER A 35 7.32 30.05 38.06
C SER A 35 6.35 29.96 36.88
N ILE A 36 6.83 30.19 35.65
CA ILE A 36 5.98 30.33 34.47
C ILE A 36 6.01 29.06 33.60
N VAL A 37 7.01 28.20 33.74
CA VAL A 37 7.06 26.90 33.03
C VAL A 37 5.76 26.12 33.20
N PHE A 38 5.22 26.08 34.41
CA PHE A 38 3.97 25.39 34.70
C PHE A 38 2.76 26.09 34.05
N ALA A 39 2.68 27.43 34.12
CA ALA A 39 1.63 28.20 33.44
C ALA A 39 1.66 27.99 31.91
N PHE A 40 2.84 28.01 31.29
CA PHE A 40 2.99 27.75 29.86
C PHE A 40 2.64 26.32 29.47
N SER A 41 2.96 25.34 30.32
CA SER A 41 2.55 23.95 30.07
C SER A 41 1.03 23.79 29.97
N LEU A 42 0.26 24.70 30.58
CA LEU A 42 -1.20 24.71 30.58
C LEU A 42 -1.80 25.62 29.50
N ILE A 43 -1.16 26.75 29.19
CA ILE A 43 -1.63 27.69 28.16
C ILE A 43 -1.34 27.15 26.76
N SER A 44 -0.08 26.83 26.51
CA SER A 44 0.42 26.31 25.24
C SER A 44 1.76 25.63 25.52
N PRO A 45 1.80 24.29 25.67
CA PRO A 45 3.00 23.58 26.09
C PRO A 45 4.30 23.95 25.34
N PRO A 46 4.25 24.28 24.03
CA PRO A 46 5.45 24.71 23.30
C PRO A 46 6.09 26.00 23.80
N PHE A 47 5.39 26.86 24.54
CA PHE A 47 5.96 28.08 25.11
C PHE A 47 7.00 27.81 26.19
N VAL A 48 7.00 26.61 26.78
CA VAL A 48 8.03 26.20 27.76
C VAL A 48 9.43 26.32 27.16
N PHE A 49 9.60 26.07 25.86
CA PHE A 49 10.90 26.16 25.19
C PHE A 49 11.47 27.58 25.08
N ALA A 50 10.64 28.62 25.22
CA ALA A 50 11.13 30.01 25.27
C ALA A 50 12.08 30.23 26.46
N THR A 51 11.84 29.53 27.58
CA THR A 51 12.71 29.57 28.77
C THR A 51 14.09 28.96 28.52
N GLN A 52 14.22 28.08 27.52
CA GLN A 52 15.49 27.45 27.15
C GLN A 52 16.27 28.29 26.11
N CYS A 53 15.58 29.18 25.39
CA CYS A 53 16.18 30.08 24.40
C CYS A 53 16.84 31.31 25.02
N CYS A 54 16.33 31.78 26.16
CA CYS A 54 16.63 33.09 26.71
C CYS A 54 17.37 32.96 28.04
N LYS A 55 18.29 33.90 28.30
CA LYS A 55 19.10 33.89 29.53
C LYS A 55 18.40 34.57 30.71
N ASP A 56 17.47 35.47 30.41
CA ASP A 56 16.79 36.29 31.38
C ASP A 56 15.28 36.32 31.12
N LYS A 57 14.59 36.77 32.15
CA LYS A 57 13.13 36.86 32.23
C LYS A 57 12.54 37.81 31.20
N THR A 58 13.14 38.98 30.99
CA THR A 58 12.62 39.98 30.05
C THR A 58 12.66 39.46 28.63
N SER A 59 13.83 38.94 28.20
CA SER A 59 13.96 38.33 26.87
C SER A 59 13.02 37.14 26.66
N THR A 60 12.77 36.34 27.69
CA THR A 60 11.83 35.21 27.61
C THR A 60 10.41 35.69 27.29
N TRP A 61 9.93 36.69 28.04
CA TRP A 61 8.61 37.26 27.80
C TRP A 61 8.51 37.97 26.45
N GLU A 62 9.56 38.69 26.04
CA GLU A 62 9.64 39.33 24.72
C GLU A 62 9.53 38.30 23.61
N MET A 63 10.23 37.18 23.74
CA MET A 63 10.10 36.07 22.80
C MET A 63 8.67 35.51 22.74
N ILE A 64 8.00 35.36 23.89
CA ILE A 64 6.62 34.87 23.93
C ILE A 64 5.66 35.86 23.28
N ARG A 65 5.78 37.16 23.60
CA ARG A 65 4.99 38.22 22.96
C ARG A 65 5.18 38.18 21.44
N ASP A 66 6.43 38.03 20.99
CA ASP A 66 6.77 37.97 19.57
C ASP A 66 6.23 36.69 18.90
N ILE A 67 6.20 35.55 19.60
CA ILE A 67 5.53 34.32 19.14
C ILE A 67 4.04 34.58 19.00
N ILE A 68 3.37 35.08 20.04
CA ILE A 68 1.92 35.36 20.07
C ILE A 68 1.55 36.30 18.92
N ALA A 69 2.28 37.42 18.76
CA ALA A 69 2.05 38.38 17.69
C ALA A 69 2.24 37.77 16.29
N SER A 70 3.10 36.76 16.16
CA SER A 70 3.32 36.07 14.88
C SER A 70 2.19 35.08 14.57
N ILE A 71 1.75 34.28 15.56
CA ILE A 71 0.68 33.29 15.36
C ILE A 71 -0.72 33.93 15.31
N LEU A 72 -0.87 35.15 15.83
CA LEU A 72 -2.10 35.95 15.81
C LEU A 72 -1.84 37.35 15.23
N PRO A 73 -1.57 37.47 13.90
CA PRO A 73 -1.13 38.73 13.29
C PRO A 73 -2.19 39.85 13.30
N ASN A 74 -3.46 39.50 13.53
CA ASN A 74 -4.56 40.46 13.59
C ASN A 74 -4.83 40.99 15.01
N GLU A 75 -4.17 40.42 16.02
CA GLU A 75 -4.31 40.84 17.41
C GLU A 75 -3.23 41.86 17.77
N THR A 76 -3.62 42.95 18.41
CA THR A 76 -2.65 43.93 18.92
C THR A 76 -2.12 43.45 20.26
N ILE A 77 -0.92 42.90 20.28
CA ILE A 77 -0.31 42.37 21.51
C ILE A 77 0.39 43.51 22.28
N PRO A 78 -0.02 43.82 23.53
CA PRO A 78 0.59 44.87 24.31
C PRO A 78 2.08 44.63 24.61
N PRO A 79 2.87 45.68 24.89
CA PRO A 79 4.20 45.51 25.47
C PRO A 79 4.09 44.81 26.83
N ILE A 80 5.20 44.18 27.24
CA ILE A 80 5.29 43.38 28.45
C ILE A 80 5.43 44.24 29.71
N ASP A 81 5.95 45.46 29.56
CA ASP A 81 6.04 46.46 30.61
C ASP A 81 5.12 47.64 30.27
N PRO A 82 4.08 47.92 31.08
CA PRO A 82 3.66 47.22 32.30
C PRO A 82 3.03 45.84 32.03
N PHE A 83 3.13 44.89 32.97
CA PHE A 83 2.68 43.50 32.77
C PHE A 83 1.14 43.35 32.75
N ASN A 84 0.39 44.19 33.46
CA ASN A 84 -1.06 44.03 33.61
C ASN A 84 -1.84 44.09 32.28
N PRO A 85 -1.60 45.05 31.36
CA PRO A 85 -2.25 45.06 30.05
C PRO A 85 -1.93 43.82 29.22
N PHE A 86 -0.70 43.33 29.26
CA PHE A 86 -0.31 42.11 28.57
C PHE A 86 -1.06 40.90 29.13
N LEU A 87 -1.17 40.77 30.45
CA LEU A 87 -1.87 39.66 31.09
C LEU A 87 -3.38 39.67 30.79
N ASN A 88 -4.02 40.85 30.80
CA ASN A 88 -5.42 41.00 30.38
C ASN A 88 -5.61 40.52 28.94
N ASN A 89 -4.76 40.97 28.02
CA ASN A 89 -4.84 40.56 26.63
C ASN A 89 -4.58 39.05 26.47
N LEU A 90 -3.60 38.49 27.19
CA LEU A 90 -3.31 37.06 27.17
C LEU A 90 -4.53 36.23 27.61
N PHE A 91 -5.25 36.67 28.63
CA PHE A 91 -6.48 36.02 29.09
C PHE A 91 -7.61 36.09 28.06
N GLU A 92 -7.73 37.19 27.31
CA GLU A 92 -8.72 37.35 26.24
C GLU A 92 -8.43 36.44 25.04
N ILE A 93 -7.16 36.28 24.68
CA ILE A 93 -6.75 35.52 23.49
C ILE A 93 -6.39 34.06 23.77
N LYS A 94 -6.41 33.60 25.02
CA LYS A 94 -5.91 32.28 25.45
C LYS A 94 -6.41 31.11 24.60
N ASP A 95 -7.69 31.12 24.21
CA ASP A 95 -8.32 30.04 23.45
C ASP A 95 -7.85 30.02 21.97
N LYS A 96 -7.27 31.12 21.48
CA LYS A 96 -6.72 31.26 20.13
C LYS A 96 -5.24 30.82 20.03
N LEU A 97 -4.56 30.63 21.17
CA LEU A 97 -3.14 30.29 21.26
C LEU A 97 -2.84 28.81 20.98
N ALA A 98 -3.87 27.98 20.85
CA ALA A 98 -3.72 26.59 20.44
C ALA A 98 -3.03 26.51 19.07
N ILE A 99 -2.03 25.63 18.98
CA ILE A 99 -1.31 25.35 17.74
C ILE A 99 -2.07 24.26 16.98
N ASP A 100 -3.13 24.70 16.31
CA ASP A 100 -4.13 23.89 15.62
C ASP A 100 -3.98 23.89 14.09
N THR A 101 -2.99 24.62 13.57
CA THR A 101 -2.74 24.75 12.13
C THR A 101 -1.26 24.67 11.81
N GLU A 102 -0.95 24.17 10.61
CA GLU A 102 0.42 24.08 10.10
C GLU A 102 1.09 25.45 10.09
N GLN A 103 0.39 26.50 9.65
CA GLN A 103 0.96 27.84 9.57
C GLN A 103 1.38 28.39 10.94
N LYS A 104 0.55 28.21 11.99
CA LYS A 104 0.92 28.61 13.35
C LYS A 104 2.14 27.83 13.83
N MET A 105 2.23 26.54 13.52
CA MET A 105 3.37 25.70 13.88
C MET A 105 4.67 26.18 13.22
N ILE A 106 4.63 26.50 11.91
CA ILE A 106 5.78 27.01 11.16
C ILE A 106 6.26 28.33 11.77
N LEU A 107 5.33 29.29 11.96
CA LEU A 107 5.65 30.60 12.52
C LEU A 107 6.27 30.49 13.92
N MET A 108 5.79 29.56 14.73
CA MET A 108 6.33 29.31 16.06
C MET A 108 7.74 28.69 16.00
N LEU A 109 7.96 27.67 15.17
CA LEU A 109 9.29 27.05 14.98
C LEU A 109 10.33 28.07 14.49
N GLU A 110 9.94 28.99 13.59
CA GLU A 110 10.81 30.06 13.11
C GLU A 110 11.25 31.05 14.20
N LYS A 111 10.58 31.11 15.36
CA LYS A 111 11.05 31.89 16.51
C LYS A 111 12.09 31.14 17.33
N TYR A 112 12.08 29.81 17.33
CA TYR A 112 13.02 28.96 18.08
C TYR A 112 14.38 28.76 17.38
N VAL A 113 14.88 29.79 16.68
CA VAL A 113 16.13 29.78 15.91
C VAL A 113 17.35 29.28 16.70
N ASN A 114 17.41 29.57 17.99
CA ASN A 114 18.57 29.22 18.83
C ASN A 114 18.56 27.76 19.30
N LEU A 115 17.43 27.06 19.19
CA LEU A 115 17.27 25.66 19.58
C LEU A 115 17.32 24.71 18.38
N ARG A 116 18.02 25.09 17.29
CA ARG A 116 18.22 24.28 16.08
C ARG A 116 19.13 23.05 16.29
N ASN A 117 18.89 22.27 17.34
CA ASN A 117 19.58 21.02 17.61
C ASN A 117 18.62 19.83 17.49
N PRO A 118 19.15 18.61 17.29
CA PRO A 118 18.32 17.41 17.18
C PRO A 118 17.46 17.10 18.40
N SER A 119 17.97 17.36 19.61
CA SER A 119 17.22 17.12 20.85
C SER A 119 15.89 17.88 20.88
N PHE A 120 15.91 19.13 20.43
CA PHE A 120 14.70 19.96 20.35
C PHE A 120 13.74 19.48 19.25
N LEU A 121 14.18 19.44 17.98
CA LEU A 121 13.28 19.16 16.85
C LEU A 121 12.81 17.71 16.77
N LEU A 122 13.62 16.73 17.18
CA LEU A 122 13.27 15.31 16.99
C LEU A 122 12.59 14.71 18.23
N TRP A 123 12.81 15.28 19.41
CA TRP A 123 12.39 14.69 20.68
C TRP A 123 11.47 15.60 21.47
N SER A 124 11.99 16.71 22.00
CA SER A 124 11.25 17.48 23.00
C SER A 124 10.07 18.25 22.42
N PHE A 125 10.23 18.88 21.25
CA PHE A 125 9.19 19.71 20.69
C PHE A 125 7.98 18.92 20.15
N PRO A 126 8.14 17.84 19.36
CA PRO A 126 7.01 17.04 18.89
C PRO A 126 6.16 16.47 20.04
N GLU A 127 6.80 16.07 21.15
CA GLU A 127 6.12 15.52 22.33
C GLU A 127 5.28 16.56 23.08
N SER A 128 5.58 17.86 22.91
CA SER A 128 4.80 18.94 23.50
C SER A 128 3.52 19.28 22.70
N ILE A 129 3.36 18.74 21.50
CA ILE A 129 2.21 19.03 20.63
C ILE A 129 1.10 18.00 20.88
N PRO A 130 -0.12 18.43 21.27
CA PRO A 130 -1.24 17.50 21.49
C PRO A 130 -1.61 16.69 20.24
N ASP A 131 -1.64 17.35 19.07
CA ASP A 131 -1.82 16.69 17.77
C ASP A 131 -0.52 16.72 16.97
N GLN A 132 0.23 15.63 17.06
CA GLN A 132 1.51 15.47 16.39
C GLN A 132 1.40 15.48 14.85
N SER A 133 0.21 15.22 14.27
CA SER A 133 0.05 15.25 12.82
C SER A 133 0.33 16.66 12.25
N ILE A 134 -0.11 17.71 12.95
CA ILE A 134 0.15 19.12 12.58
C ILE A 134 1.65 19.41 12.58
N TYR A 135 2.39 18.85 13.53
CA TYR A 135 3.84 18.98 13.57
C TYR A 135 4.50 18.39 12.32
N PHE A 136 4.18 17.15 11.98
CA PHE A 136 4.77 16.47 10.82
C PHE A 136 4.40 17.15 9.50
N SER A 137 3.15 17.60 9.35
CA SER A 137 2.73 18.35 8.18
C SER A 137 3.44 19.70 8.07
N ALA A 138 3.61 20.42 9.18
CA ALA A 138 4.39 21.66 9.20
C ALA A 138 5.85 21.44 8.79
N ILE A 139 6.51 20.40 9.32
CA ILE A 139 7.89 20.06 8.91
C ILE A 139 7.95 19.71 7.42
N SER A 140 7.00 18.90 6.92
CA SER A 140 6.88 18.57 5.50
C SER A 140 6.80 19.83 4.63
N THR A 141 5.92 20.76 5.00
CA THR A 141 5.75 22.06 4.33
C THR A 141 7.02 22.91 4.41
N MET A 142 7.70 22.94 5.56
CA MET A 142 8.97 23.68 5.72
C MET A 142 10.09 23.11 4.84
N ILE A 143 10.14 21.78 4.67
CA ILE A 143 11.12 21.11 3.81
C ILE A 143 10.84 21.46 2.35
N LYS A 144 9.61 21.25 1.87
CA LYS A 144 9.21 21.53 0.47
C LYS A 144 9.41 23.00 0.09
N ASN A 145 9.03 23.91 0.99
CA ASN A 145 9.15 25.35 0.75
C ASN A 145 10.54 25.89 1.09
N GLN A 146 11.49 25.04 1.49
CA GLN A 146 12.87 25.41 1.81
C GLN A 146 12.96 26.55 2.83
N VAL A 147 12.09 26.53 3.83
CA VAL A 147 12.00 27.56 4.88
C VAL A 147 13.38 27.74 5.55
N PRO A 148 13.89 28.97 5.73
CA PRO A 148 15.29 29.21 6.14
C PRO A 148 15.69 28.49 7.43
N PHE A 149 14.76 28.35 8.38
CA PHE A 149 14.97 27.57 9.60
C PHE A 149 15.35 26.12 9.28
N MET A 150 14.51 25.44 8.50
CA MET A 150 14.64 24.02 8.17
C MET A 150 15.79 23.77 7.20
N LYS A 151 15.97 24.65 6.21
CA LYS A 151 17.09 24.60 5.27
C LYS A 151 18.43 24.63 6.01
N LYS A 152 18.60 25.55 6.96
CA LYS A 152 19.84 25.65 7.77
C LYS A 152 20.03 24.43 8.67
N TYR A 153 18.96 23.88 9.23
CA TYR A 153 19.04 22.66 10.03
C TYR A 153 19.52 21.47 9.18
N LEU A 154 18.91 21.22 8.02
CA LEU A 154 19.25 20.09 7.14
C LEU A 154 20.63 20.20 6.46
N TYR A 155 21.35 21.30 6.59
CA TYR A 155 22.76 21.35 6.20
C TYR A 155 23.69 20.64 7.21
N GLY A 156 23.20 20.35 8.42
CA GLY A 156 23.92 19.54 9.39
C GLY A 156 24.10 18.09 8.91
N GLN A 157 25.33 17.58 8.97
CA GLN A 157 25.63 16.20 8.57
C GLN A 157 24.88 15.20 9.47
N GLY A 158 24.20 14.23 8.86
CA GLY A 158 23.47 13.16 9.56
C GLY A 158 22.11 13.57 10.12
N TYR A 159 21.70 14.84 10.01
CA TYR A 159 20.42 15.28 10.58
C TYR A 159 19.22 14.74 9.80
N ALA A 160 19.36 14.52 8.49
CA ALA A 160 18.33 13.88 7.69
C ALA A 160 18.13 12.41 8.09
N ASP A 161 19.21 11.66 8.33
CA ASP A 161 19.15 10.27 8.79
C ASP A 161 18.42 10.15 10.14
N GLN A 162 18.66 11.10 11.06
CA GLN A 162 18.00 11.11 12.37
C GLN A 162 16.47 11.28 12.30
N PHE A 163 15.93 11.94 11.26
CA PHE A 163 14.47 11.99 11.05
C PHE A 163 13.92 10.58 10.75
N PHE A 164 14.63 9.80 9.94
CA PHE A 164 14.25 8.42 9.67
C PHE A 164 14.35 7.57 10.93
N ASP A 165 15.48 7.62 11.64
CA ASP A 165 15.67 6.82 12.87
C ASP A 165 14.58 7.07 13.91
N ARG A 166 14.17 8.34 14.08
CA ARG A 166 13.17 8.73 15.06
C ARG A 166 11.75 8.44 14.59
N PHE A 167 11.38 8.87 13.38
CA PHE A 167 9.97 8.92 12.99
C PHE A 167 9.51 7.73 12.16
N LEU A 168 10.42 6.97 11.54
CA LEU A 168 10.05 5.76 10.79
C LEU A 168 9.27 4.74 11.64
N PRO A 169 9.60 4.49 12.92
CA PRO A 169 8.82 3.59 13.78
C PRO A 169 7.40 4.06 14.10
N LEU A 170 7.06 5.34 13.82
CA LEU A 170 5.71 5.88 14.05
C LEU A 170 4.74 5.57 12.91
N ILE A 171 5.21 4.95 11.82
CA ILE A 171 4.33 4.49 10.74
C ILE A 171 3.66 3.21 11.20
N ASP A 172 2.44 3.35 11.71
CA ASP A 172 1.61 2.24 12.16
C ASP A 172 0.16 2.35 11.65
N SER A 173 -0.59 1.26 11.79
CA SER A 173 -2.00 1.19 11.37
C SER A 173 -2.98 1.75 12.42
N GLN A 174 -2.52 2.10 13.62
CA GLN A 174 -3.37 2.56 14.73
C GLN A 174 -3.55 4.08 14.71
N HIS A 175 -2.52 4.83 14.33
CA HIS A 175 -2.47 6.29 14.33
C HIS A 175 -2.44 6.85 12.91
N ILE A 176 -3.52 6.63 12.15
CA ILE A 176 -3.61 6.91 10.71
C ILE A 176 -3.14 8.32 10.31
N ASN A 177 -3.59 9.36 11.02
CA ASN A 177 -3.24 10.75 10.69
C ASN A 177 -1.76 11.04 10.93
N ILE A 178 -1.21 10.52 12.02
CA ILE A 178 0.22 10.64 12.34
C ILE A 178 1.03 9.90 11.29
N SER A 179 0.71 8.63 11.03
CA SER A 179 1.39 7.81 10.04
C SER A 179 1.38 8.44 8.64
N SER A 180 0.25 8.98 8.19
CA SER A 180 0.16 9.65 6.88
C SER A 180 1.04 10.91 6.83
N SER A 181 1.01 11.73 7.88
CA SER A 181 1.81 12.96 7.95
C SER A 181 3.32 12.67 8.05
N VAL A 182 3.70 11.60 8.77
CA VAL A 182 5.08 11.09 8.84
C VAL A 182 5.55 10.60 7.48
N ILE A 183 4.75 9.80 6.77
CA ILE A 183 5.07 9.33 5.42
C ILE A 183 5.31 10.53 4.48
N ASP A 184 4.42 11.52 4.50
CA ASP A 184 4.53 12.71 3.65
C ASP A 184 5.78 13.53 3.99
N MET A 185 6.09 13.70 5.28
CA MET A 185 7.30 14.39 5.74
C MET A 185 8.57 13.67 5.29
N LEU A 186 8.67 12.35 5.50
CA LEU A 186 9.84 11.54 5.13
C LEU A 186 10.03 11.49 3.61
N CYS A 187 8.95 11.43 2.84
CA CYS A 187 9.00 11.54 1.37
C CYS A 187 9.55 12.89 0.92
N SER A 188 9.12 13.97 1.57
CA SER A 188 9.60 15.33 1.27
C SER A 188 11.08 15.46 1.59
N LEU A 189 11.52 14.89 2.71
CA LEU A 189 12.92 14.86 3.10
C LEU A 189 13.78 14.07 2.10
N LEU A 190 13.33 12.89 1.68
CA LEU A 190 14.02 12.09 0.66
C LEU A 190 14.13 12.84 -0.66
N THR A 191 13.04 13.46 -1.12
CA THR A 191 13.03 14.19 -2.39
C THR A 191 14.03 15.35 -2.39
N GLU A 192 14.06 16.14 -1.31
CA GLU A 192 14.92 17.33 -1.22
C GLU A 192 16.38 17.02 -0.85
N LYS A 193 16.64 15.88 -0.20
CA LYS A 193 17.95 15.56 0.40
C LYS A 193 18.49 14.18 0.02
N ILE A 194 18.04 13.58 -1.08
CA ILE A 194 18.46 12.22 -1.49
C ILE A 194 19.99 12.02 -1.47
N TYR A 195 20.76 13.01 -1.92
CA TYR A 195 22.23 12.94 -1.98
C TYR A 195 22.93 13.25 -0.64
N SER A 196 22.18 13.64 0.40
CA SER A 196 22.74 13.96 1.72
C SER A 196 22.77 12.77 2.68
N PHE A 197 22.11 11.66 2.33
CA PHE A 197 22.08 10.44 3.14
C PHE A 197 23.39 9.65 3.00
N SER A 198 24.01 9.31 4.12
CA SER A 198 25.24 8.49 4.10
C SER A 198 24.99 7.03 3.73
N ASN A 199 23.82 6.48 4.10
CA ASN A 199 23.43 5.10 3.86
C ASN A 199 22.04 5.05 3.17
N LEU A 200 21.92 5.71 2.02
CA LEU A 200 20.64 5.83 1.32
C LEU A 200 19.96 4.48 1.08
N SER A 201 20.71 3.45 0.68
CA SER A 201 20.14 2.12 0.40
C SER A 201 19.45 1.50 1.63
N ASP A 202 20.10 1.58 2.80
CA ASP A 202 19.53 1.05 4.05
C ASP A 202 18.29 1.84 4.47
N VAL A 203 18.37 3.18 4.43
CA VAL A 203 17.25 4.06 4.79
C VAL A 203 16.03 3.77 3.91
N VAL A 204 16.24 3.64 2.59
CA VAL A 204 15.18 3.37 1.63
C VAL A 204 14.60 1.98 1.82
N SER A 205 15.44 0.97 2.06
CA SER A 205 14.99 -0.40 2.30
C SER A 205 14.09 -0.49 3.55
N HIS A 206 14.52 0.09 4.68
CA HIS A 206 13.71 0.11 5.90
C HIS A 206 12.43 0.92 5.74
N PHE A 207 12.48 2.02 4.96
CA PHE A 207 11.27 2.80 4.68
C PHE A 207 10.27 2.00 3.85
N LEU A 208 10.73 1.35 2.78
CA LEU A 208 9.90 0.46 1.96
C LEU A 208 9.26 -0.65 2.80
N GLU A 209 10.01 -1.27 3.71
CA GLU A 209 9.47 -2.29 4.62
C GLU A 209 8.29 -1.79 5.46
N GLN A 210 8.34 -0.56 5.97
CA GLN A 210 7.22 0.03 6.71
C GLN A 210 6.06 0.40 5.78
N LEU A 211 6.36 0.92 4.57
CA LEU A 211 5.34 1.23 3.58
C LEU A 211 4.59 -0.02 3.12
N TRP A 212 5.26 -1.16 2.97
CA TRP A 212 4.61 -2.45 2.66
C TRP A 212 3.57 -2.83 3.71
N LYS A 213 3.89 -2.66 5.00
CA LYS A 213 2.95 -2.93 6.09
C LYS A 213 1.77 -1.95 6.07
N ALA A 214 2.04 -0.67 5.78
CA ALA A 214 1.01 0.36 5.70
C ALA A 214 0.06 0.18 4.50
N ILE A 215 0.53 -0.35 3.37
CA ILE A 215 -0.29 -0.65 2.18
C ILE A 215 -1.33 -1.75 2.46
N VAL A 216 -0.99 -2.73 3.29
CA VAL A 216 -1.90 -3.84 3.65
C VAL A 216 -2.82 -3.46 4.82
N SER A 217 -2.82 -2.19 5.25
CA SER A 217 -3.69 -1.70 6.31
C SER A 217 -5.16 -1.78 5.89
N PRO A 218 -6.09 -2.07 6.82
CA PRO A 218 -7.53 -1.98 6.53
C PRO A 218 -7.97 -0.54 6.21
N ASN A 219 -7.18 0.47 6.56
CA ASN A 219 -7.48 1.86 6.23
C ASN A 219 -7.00 2.20 4.82
N MET A 220 -7.95 2.45 3.90
CA MET A 220 -7.64 2.77 2.50
C MET A 220 -6.87 4.10 2.36
N SER A 221 -7.11 5.10 3.21
CA SER A 221 -6.41 6.39 3.14
C SER A 221 -4.91 6.23 3.40
N LEU A 222 -4.56 5.51 4.48
CA LEU A 222 -3.18 5.16 4.79
C LEU A 222 -2.55 4.30 3.68
N SER A 223 -3.31 3.33 3.17
CA SER A 223 -2.83 2.43 2.11
C SER A 223 -2.52 3.18 0.81
N VAL A 224 -3.36 4.14 0.42
CA VAL A 224 -3.10 5.02 -0.74
C VAL A 224 -1.91 5.95 -0.48
N CYS A 225 -1.80 6.54 0.71
CA CYS A 225 -0.66 7.38 1.09
C CYS A 225 0.66 6.60 0.98
N ALA A 226 0.72 5.41 1.58
CA ALA A 226 1.88 4.54 1.52
C ALA A 226 2.18 4.07 0.09
N TRP A 227 1.14 3.74 -0.70
CA TRP A 227 1.31 3.40 -2.12
C TRP A 227 1.92 4.55 -2.91
N ARG A 228 1.43 5.78 -2.73
CA ARG A 228 2.00 6.98 -3.39
C ARG A 228 3.46 7.20 -3.00
N ALA A 229 3.80 7.00 -1.74
CA ALA A 229 5.17 7.07 -1.26
C ALA A 229 6.07 6.04 -1.95
N VAL A 230 5.62 4.78 -2.07
CA VAL A 230 6.37 3.75 -2.82
C VAL A 230 6.56 4.14 -4.28
N ILE A 231 5.52 4.63 -4.95
CA ILE A 231 5.61 5.08 -6.35
C ILE A 231 6.61 6.23 -6.49
N LEU A 232 6.60 7.20 -5.57
CA LEU A 232 7.60 8.26 -5.52
C LEU A 232 9.00 7.67 -5.39
N MET A 233 9.20 6.71 -4.47
CA MET A 233 10.49 6.05 -4.27
C MET A 233 10.98 5.28 -5.49
N LEU A 234 10.09 4.59 -6.21
CA LEU A 234 10.44 3.92 -7.45
C LEU A 234 10.84 4.92 -8.54
N ASN A 235 10.15 6.06 -8.63
CA ASN A 235 10.48 7.10 -9.61
C ASN A 235 11.83 7.77 -9.30
N LEU A 236 12.07 8.12 -8.03
CA LEU A 236 13.34 8.70 -7.59
C LEU A 236 14.49 7.69 -7.68
N GLY A 237 14.21 6.43 -7.35
CA GLY A 237 15.18 5.35 -7.30
C GLY A 237 15.51 4.73 -8.65
N LYS A 238 14.85 5.13 -9.75
CA LYS A 238 15.13 4.58 -11.09
C LYS A 238 16.60 4.70 -11.49
N ASP A 239 17.25 5.78 -11.08
CA ASP A 239 18.67 6.05 -11.35
C ASP A 239 19.60 5.57 -10.21
N CYS A 240 19.06 5.25 -9.04
CA CYS A 240 19.82 4.88 -7.85
C CYS A 240 19.85 3.35 -7.60
N PHE A 241 18.80 2.63 -8.01
CA PHE A 241 18.70 1.19 -7.84
C PHE A 241 19.35 0.45 -9.01
N SER A 242 19.93 -0.71 -8.72
CA SER A 242 20.24 -1.67 -9.78
C SER A 242 18.95 -2.16 -10.45
N ALA A 243 19.03 -2.59 -11.71
CA ALA A 243 17.87 -3.15 -12.42
C ALA A 243 17.23 -4.33 -11.67
N THR A 244 18.03 -5.12 -10.95
CA THR A 244 17.55 -6.25 -10.15
C THR A 244 16.77 -5.78 -8.92
N GLU A 245 17.30 -4.81 -8.15
CA GLU A 245 16.61 -4.24 -6.98
C GLU A 245 15.31 -3.55 -7.38
N PHE A 246 15.32 -2.83 -8.51
CA PHE A 246 14.12 -2.19 -9.05
C PHE A 246 13.04 -3.22 -9.36
N LEU A 247 13.38 -4.31 -10.06
CA LEU A 247 12.43 -5.40 -10.35
C LEU A 247 11.92 -6.10 -9.08
N GLN A 248 12.79 -6.35 -8.09
CA GLN A 248 12.38 -6.93 -6.80
C GLN A 248 11.41 -6.04 -6.03
N THR A 249 11.62 -4.72 -6.09
CA THR A 249 10.74 -3.73 -5.46
C THR A 249 9.39 -3.70 -6.16
N ILE A 250 9.37 -3.78 -7.49
CA ILE A 250 8.14 -3.89 -8.30
C ILE A 250 7.38 -5.18 -7.98
N ASP A 251 8.05 -6.32 -7.91
CA ASP A 251 7.44 -7.59 -7.53
C ASP A 251 6.84 -7.53 -6.12
N SER A 252 7.51 -6.84 -5.19
CA SER A 252 7.01 -6.62 -3.83
C SER A 252 5.77 -5.73 -3.82
N LEU A 253 5.77 -4.64 -4.59
CA LEU A 253 4.62 -3.76 -4.77
C LEU A 253 3.40 -4.53 -5.32
N ILE A 254 3.60 -5.38 -6.33
CA ILE A 254 2.55 -6.23 -6.87
C ILE A 254 2.01 -7.15 -5.78
N LYS A 255 2.88 -7.87 -5.07
CA LYS A 255 2.48 -8.80 -4.00
C LYS A 255 1.60 -8.14 -2.93
N VAL A 256 1.94 -6.93 -2.49
CA VAL A 256 1.16 -6.23 -1.44
C VAL A 256 -0.12 -5.59 -1.96
N THR A 257 -0.21 -5.27 -3.26
CA THR A 257 -1.39 -4.60 -3.84
C THR A 257 -2.36 -5.53 -4.55
N ILE A 258 -1.94 -6.75 -4.93
CA ILE A 258 -2.72 -7.64 -5.79
C ILE A 258 -4.10 -8.02 -5.23
N ASN A 259 -4.24 -8.05 -3.90
CA ASN A 259 -5.49 -8.39 -3.23
C ASN A 259 -6.35 -7.17 -2.87
N ILE A 260 -5.93 -5.95 -3.22
CA ILE A 260 -6.63 -4.70 -2.92
C ILE A 260 -7.08 -4.08 -4.25
N PRO A 261 -8.35 -4.22 -4.68
CA PRO A 261 -8.79 -3.91 -6.05
C PRO A 261 -8.36 -2.52 -6.56
N SER A 262 -8.57 -1.47 -5.76
CA SER A 262 -8.22 -0.10 -6.15
C SER A 262 -6.71 0.11 -6.29
N LEU A 263 -5.90 -0.48 -5.40
CA LEU A 263 -4.43 -0.37 -5.50
C LEU A 263 -3.87 -1.26 -6.60
N ARG A 264 -4.43 -2.46 -6.80
CA ARG A 264 -4.09 -3.35 -7.91
C ARG A 264 -4.22 -2.64 -9.26
N TYR A 265 -5.35 -1.96 -9.47
CA TYR A 265 -5.58 -1.19 -10.70
C TYR A 265 -4.54 -0.08 -10.87
N LEU A 266 -4.32 0.74 -9.83
CA LEU A 266 -3.35 1.84 -9.86
C LEU A 266 -1.92 1.34 -10.08
N THR A 267 -1.52 0.24 -9.44
CA THR A 267 -0.21 -0.40 -9.64
C THR A 267 -0.06 -0.84 -11.08
N CYS A 268 -1.03 -1.55 -11.66
CA CYS A 268 -0.95 -2.00 -13.06
C CYS A 268 -0.88 -0.82 -14.04
N GLN A 269 -1.64 0.25 -13.79
CA GLN A 269 -1.58 1.48 -14.58
C GLN A 269 -0.20 2.14 -14.51
N TYR A 270 0.42 2.16 -13.32
CA TYR A 270 1.78 2.64 -13.14
C TYR A 270 2.80 1.78 -13.93
N LEU A 271 2.70 0.45 -13.87
CA LEU A 271 3.60 -0.46 -14.60
C LEU A 271 3.53 -0.29 -16.12
N VAL A 272 2.35 0.01 -16.66
CA VAL A 272 2.19 0.34 -18.08
C VAL A 272 2.89 1.66 -18.41
N LYS A 273 2.74 2.66 -17.55
CA LYS A 273 3.29 4.01 -17.79
C LYS A 273 4.81 4.05 -17.76
N VAL A 274 5.44 3.28 -16.87
CA VAL A 274 6.90 3.34 -16.65
C VAL A 274 7.70 2.53 -17.67
N ASP A 275 7.05 1.62 -18.41
CA ASP A 275 7.65 0.72 -19.40
C ASP A 275 8.92 0.03 -18.87
N ILE A 276 8.73 -0.96 -18.01
CA ILE A 276 9.83 -1.60 -17.28
C ILE A 276 10.45 -2.68 -18.16
N PRO A 277 11.72 -2.54 -18.59
CA PRO A 277 12.35 -3.52 -19.45
C PRO A 277 12.45 -4.88 -18.76
N ARG A 278 12.14 -5.96 -19.50
CA ARG A 278 12.22 -7.36 -19.04
C ARG A 278 11.22 -7.75 -17.94
N PHE A 279 10.28 -6.87 -17.57
CA PHE A 279 9.22 -7.25 -16.66
C PHE A 279 8.29 -8.29 -17.32
N SER A 280 8.01 -9.39 -16.60
CA SER A 280 7.16 -10.47 -17.11
C SER A 280 5.68 -10.14 -16.91
N TYR A 281 5.11 -9.32 -17.82
CA TYR A 281 3.68 -9.00 -17.82
C TYR A 281 2.79 -10.26 -17.88
N LEU A 282 3.26 -11.35 -18.48
CA LEU A 282 2.53 -12.60 -18.48
C LEU A 282 2.42 -13.23 -17.08
N THR A 283 3.48 -13.13 -16.27
CA THR A 283 3.44 -13.61 -14.88
C THR A 283 2.42 -12.79 -14.08
N LEU A 284 2.37 -11.47 -14.30
CA LEU A 284 1.35 -10.61 -13.70
C LEU A 284 -0.06 -11.01 -14.13
N VAL A 285 -0.31 -11.27 -15.42
CA VAL A 285 -1.64 -11.73 -15.89
C VAL A 285 -2.04 -13.04 -15.21
N ARG A 286 -1.11 -14.00 -15.07
CA ARG A 286 -1.40 -15.24 -14.35
C ARG A 286 -1.80 -14.97 -12.90
N GLN A 287 -1.08 -14.09 -12.22
CA GLN A 287 -1.49 -13.68 -10.86
C GLN A 287 -2.89 -13.05 -10.89
N LEU A 288 -3.17 -12.11 -11.78
CA LEU A 288 -4.47 -11.42 -11.85
C LEU A 288 -5.67 -12.36 -12.07
N LEU A 289 -5.49 -13.43 -12.86
CA LEU A 289 -6.57 -14.30 -13.32
C LEU A 289 -6.71 -15.61 -12.52
N TYR A 290 -5.67 -16.03 -11.81
CA TYR A 290 -5.67 -17.28 -11.01
C TYR A 290 -5.70 -17.07 -9.48
N ILE A 291 -5.88 -15.83 -9.01
CA ILE A 291 -6.10 -15.58 -7.57
C ILE A 291 -7.52 -15.99 -7.18
N GLU A 292 -7.72 -16.46 -5.94
CA GLU A 292 -9.03 -16.86 -5.40
C GLU A 292 -10.11 -15.75 -5.51
N THR A 293 -9.69 -14.50 -5.72
CA THR A 293 -10.50 -13.29 -5.85
C THR A 293 -10.52 -12.73 -7.27
N THR A 294 -10.43 -13.60 -8.29
CA THR A 294 -10.65 -13.18 -9.69
C THR A 294 -11.95 -12.37 -9.78
N SER A 295 -11.86 -11.22 -10.44
CA SER A 295 -12.91 -10.21 -10.50
C SER A 295 -13.00 -9.64 -11.90
N VAL A 296 -14.10 -8.98 -12.24
CA VAL A 296 -14.26 -8.27 -13.52
C VAL A 296 -13.11 -7.29 -13.74
N ASP A 297 -12.71 -6.55 -12.69
CA ASP A 297 -11.58 -5.62 -12.71
C ASP A 297 -10.26 -6.28 -13.17
N SER A 298 -10.05 -7.57 -12.87
CA SER A 298 -8.86 -8.30 -13.32
C SER A 298 -8.82 -8.40 -14.85
N PHE A 299 -9.96 -8.65 -15.51
CA PHE A 299 -10.05 -8.71 -16.96
C PHE A 299 -9.94 -7.33 -17.61
N ASP A 300 -10.46 -6.29 -16.95
CA ASP A 300 -10.29 -4.91 -17.41
C ASP A 300 -8.82 -4.49 -17.38
N ILE A 301 -8.08 -4.87 -16.33
CA ILE A 301 -6.63 -4.68 -16.25
C ILE A 301 -5.91 -5.45 -17.37
N VAL A 302 -6.28 -6.71 -17.63
CA VAL A 302 -5.69 -7.48 -18.75
C VAL A 302 -5.93 -6.79 -20.09
N THR A 303 -7.14 -6.27 -20.31
CA THR A 303 -7.48 -5.50 -21.51
C THR A 303 -6.65 -4.22 -21.62
N MET A 304 -6.45 -3.50 -20.53
CA MET A 304 -5.54 -2.35 -20.47
C MET A 304 -4.11 -2.73 -20.86
N LEU A 305 -3.58 -3.85 -20.34
CA LEU A 305 -2.23 -4.35 -20.70
C LEU A 305 -2.15 -4.70 -22.19
N ILE A 306 -3.17 -5.36 -22.74
CA ILE A 306 -3.24 -5.70 -24.18
C ILE A 306 -3.21 -4.45 -25.05
N ASN A 307 -3.97 -3.42 -24.69
CA ASN A 307 -4.05 -2.16 -25.43
C ASN A 307 -2.77 -1.32 -25.32
N ALA A 308 -2.05 -1.45 -24.21
CA ALA A 308 -0.76 -0.80 -24.02
C ALA A 308 0.37 -1.41 -24.87
N GLY A 309 0.15 -2.58 -25.50
CA GLY A 309 1.15 -3.21 -26.35
C GLY A 309 2.36 -3.77 -25.60
N VAL A 310 2.22 -4.08 -24.30
CA VAL A 310 3.33 -4.58 -23.45
C VAL A 310 3.76 -6.02 -23.80
N PHE A 311 2.98 -6.73 -24.61
CA PHE A 311 3.25 -8.11 -25.01
C PHE A 311 3.92 -8.17 -26.38
N LEU A 312 5.12 -8.73 -26.44
CA LEU A 312 5.82 -8.99 -27.71
C LEU A 312 5.20 -10.15 -28.52
N LYS A 313 4.60 -11.12 -27.83
CA LYS A 313 3.91 -12.28 -28.42
C LYS A 313 2.66 -12.59 -27.61
N TYR A 314 1.55 -12.82 -28.30
CA TYR A 314 0.26 -13.03 -27.65
C TYR A 314 -0.07 -14.50 -27.40
N GLN A 315 0.66 -15.45 -28.02
CA GLN A 315 0.40 -16.88 -27.92
C GLN A 315 0.10 -17.37 -26.48
N GLN A 316 0.98 -17.07 -25.53
CA GLN A 316 0.81 -17.54 -24.14
C GLN A 316 -0.35 -16.85 -23.41
N LEU A 317 -0.65 -15.60 -23.76
CA LEU A 317 -1.80 -14.88 -23.22
C LEU A 317 -3.11 -15.44 -23.78
N MET A 318 -3.16 -15.69 -25.09
CA MET A 318 -4.31 -16.34 -25.73
C MET A 318 -4.56 -17.73 -25.15
N GLN A 319 -3.50 -18.51 -24.87
CA GLN A 319 -3.62 -19.80 -24.17
C GLN A 319 -4.34 -19.68 -22.84
N ILE A 320 -3.90 -18.76 -21.97
CA ILE A 320 -4.53 -18.53 -20.65
C ILE A 320 -6.01 -18.16 -20.81
N LEU A 321 -6.31 -17.21 -21.69
CA LEU A 321 -7.68 -16.73 -21.91
C LEU A 321 -8.59 -17.82 -22.50
N PHE A 322 -8.08 -18.64 -23.44
CA PHE A 322 -8.82 -19.78 -23.97
C PHE A 322 -9.11 -20.83 -22.89
N THR A 323 -8.14 -21.14 -22.04
CA THR A 323 -8.33 -22.09 -20.95
C THR A 323 -9.43 -21.60 -20.01
N ILE A 324 -9.39 -20.33 -19.60
CA ILE A 324 -10.43 -19.75 -18.75
C ILE A 324 -11.79 -19.75 -19.46
N ALA A 325 -11.82 -19.37 -20.74
CA ALA A 325 -13.05 -19.33 -21.54
C ALA A 325 -13.76 -20.69 -21.64
N LEU A 326 -12.99 -21.78 -21.66
CA LEU A 326 -13.51 -23.14 -21.79
C LEU A 326 -13.79 -23.83 -20.45
N GLN A 327 -13.09 -23.44 -19.37
CA GLN A 327 -13.19 -24.11 -18.07
C GLN A 327 -14.09 -23.39 -17.06
N ASP A 328 -14.17 -22.06 -17.13
CA ASP A 328 -14.86 -21.24 -16.13
C ASP A 328 -16.09 -20.56 -16.75
N SER A 329 -17.27 -21.05 -16.40
CA SER A 329 -18.54 -20.53 -16.92
C SER A 329 -18.86 -19.11 -16.45
N ILE A 330 -18.32 -18.68 -15.30
CA ILE A 330 -18.53 -17.34 -14.75
C ILE A 330 -17.68 -16.33 -15.54
N TRP A 331 -16.40 -16.66 -15.75
CA TRP A 331 -15.45 -15.76 -16.39
C TRP A 331 -15.33 -15.91 -17.90
N SER A 332 -16.03 -16.89 -18.50
CA SER A 332 -15.92 -17.20 -19.93
C SER A 332 -16.12 -15.99 -20.82
N ARG A 333 -17.19 -15.21 -20.60
CA ARG A 333 -17.48 -14.02 -21.41
C ARG A 333 -16.42 -12.93 -21.29
N ALA A 334 -15.89 -12.71 -20.08
CA ALA A 334 -14.85 -11.71 -19.84
C ALA A 334 -13.51 -12.13 -20.51
N ALA A 335 -13.17 -13.41 -20.44
CA ALA A 335 -12.01 -13.97 -21.12
C ALA A 335 -12.13 -13.86 -22.65
N ILE A 336 -13.31 -14.15 -23.20
CA ILE A 336 -13.59 -14.01 -24.65
C ILE A 336 -13.52 -12.53 -25.07
N SER A 337 -14.00 -11.60 -24.25
CA SER A 337 -13.85 -10.15 -24.52
C SER A 337 -12.37 -9.73 -24.61
N CYS A 338 -11.54 -10.19 -23.67
CA CYS A 338 -10.09 -9.96 -23.71
C CYS A 338 -9.46 -10.60 -24.96
N LEU A 339 -9.85 -11.83 -25.28
CA LEU A 339 -9.36 -12.56 -26.45
C LEU A 339 -9.75 -11.85 -27.75
N SER A 340 -10.99 -11.35 -27.86
CA SER A 340 -11.45 -10.52 -28.97
C SER A 340 -10.57 -9.29 -29.17
N THR A 341 -10.20 -8.64 -28.08
CA THR A 341 -9.28 -7.48 -28.13
C THR A 341 -7.94 -7.87 -28.77
N ILE A 342 -7.40 -9.04 -28.43
CA ILE A 342 -6.15 -9.56 -29.04
C ILE A 342 -6.35 -9.92 -30.51
N LEU A 343 -7.43 -10.63 -30.85
CA LEU A 343 -7.68 -11.13 -32.21
C LEU A 343 -7.94 -10.00 -33.22
N ASN A 344 -8.40 -8.84 -32.73
CA ASN A 344 -8.53 -7.62 -33.53
C ASN A 344 -7.20 -6.89 -33.77
N GLN A 345 -6.11 -7.28 -33.11
CA GLN A 345 -4.78 -6.69 -33.32
C GLN A 345 -4.02 -7.36 -34.47
N LYS A 346 -2.94 -6.71 -34.90
CA LYS A 346 -2.01 -7.28 -35.89
C LYS A 346 -1.14 -8.36 -35.24
N LEU A 347 -1.59 -9.61 -35.35
CA LEU A 347 -0.90 -10.77 -34.81
C LEU A 347 0.33 -11.17 -35.64
N SER A 348 1.29 -11.81 -34.96
CA SER A 348 2.42 -12.45 -35.65
C SER A 348 1.98 -13.75 -36.35
N ALA A 349 2.75 -14.20 -37.34
CA ALA A 349 2.47 -15.46 -38.03
C ALA A 349 2.41 -16.66 -37.05
N SER A 350 3.26 -16.66 -36.01
CA SER A 350 3.23 -17.69 -34.96
C SER A 350 1.96 -17.66 -34.13
N ASP A 351 1.47 -16.47 -33.78
CA ASP A 351 0.23 -16.31 -32.99
C ASP A 351 -0.98 -16.81 -33.79
N THR A 352 -1.07 -16.41 -35.06
CA THR A 352 -2.12 -16.88 -35.97
C THR A 352 -2.07 -18.39 -36.17
N GLN A 353 -0.87 -18.96 -36.42
CA GLN A 353 -0.72 -20.40 -36.63
C GLN A 353 -1.11 -21.20 -35.38
N TRP A 354 -0.74 -20.73 -34.19
CA TRP A 354 -1.16 -21.36 -32.94
C TRP A 354 -2.68 -21.35 -32.80
N PHE A 355 -3.34 -20.21 -33.05
CA PHE A 355 -4.80 -20.09 -32.98
C PHE A 355 -5.51 -21.06 -33.92
N LEU A 356 -5.08 -21.11 -35.20
CA LEU A 356 -5.64 -22.03 -36.19
C LEU A 356 -5.53 -23.50 -35.74
N SER A 357 -4.35 -23.88 -35.20
CA SER A 357 -4.11 -25.22 -34.68
C SER A 357 -4.98 -25.55 -33.46
N ALA A 358 -5.14 -24.59 -32.54
CA ALA A 358 -5.95 -24.74 -31.35
C ALA A 358 -7.44 -24.94 -31.70
N VAL A 359 -8.01 -24.07 -32.55
CA VAL A 359 -9.40 -24.18 -33.02
C VAL A 359 -9.63 -25.53 -33.71
N ARG A 360 -8.73 -25.94 -34.61
CA ARG A 360 -8.82 -27.22 -35.29
C ARG A 360 -8.82 -28.38 -34.31
N SER A 361 -7.92 -28.36 -33.33
CA SER A 361 -7.81 -29.42 -32.32
C SER A 361 -9.05 -29.50 -31.43
N ILE A 362 -9.62 -28.35 -31.04
CA ILE A 362 -10.87 -28.26 -30.27
C ILE A 362 -12.03 -28.87 -31.07
N LEU A 363 -12.18 -28.50 -32.35
CA LEU A 363 -13.25 -29.04 -33.20
C LEU A 363 -13.06 -30.52 -33.52
N THR A 364 -11.81 -30.99 -33.66
CA THR A 364 -11.50 -32.42 -33.75
C THR A 364 -11.94 -33.14 -32.49
N TYR A 365 -11.65 -32.60 -31.31
CA TYR A 365 -12.11 -33.16 -30.04
C TYR A 365 -13.64 -33.24 -29.99
N VAL A 366 -14.35 -32.14 -30.30
CA VAL A 366 -15.82 -32.12 -30.38
C VAL A 366 -16.32 -33.20 -31.32
N GLY A 367 -15.71 -33.34 -32.50
CA GLY A 367 -16.07 -34.38 -33.47
C GLY A 367 -15.93 -35.81 -32.93
N VAL A 368 -14.88 -36.09 -32.15
CA VAL A 368 -14.68 -37.41 -31.52
C VAL A 368 -15.71 -37.66 -30.41
N ILE A 369 -16.00 -36.66 -29.57
CA ILE A 369 -16.86 -36.86 -28.40
C ILE A 369 -18.35 -36.67 -28.67
N ALA A 370 -18.75 -36.03 -29.77
CA ALA A 370 -20.16 -35.78 -30.13
C ALA A 370 -21.00 -37.07 -30.26
N GLY A 371 -20.38 -38.21 -30.53
CA GLY A 371 -21.03 -39.53 -30.56
C GLY A 371 -21.27 -40.16 -29.18
N SER A 372 -20.66 -39.63 -28.11
CA SER A 372 -20.69 -40.20 -26.76
C SER A 372 -21.78 -39.57 -25.90
N LYS A 373 -22.76 -40.37 -25.44
CA LYS A 373 -23.94 -39.90 -24.68
C LYS A 373 -23.61 -39.11 -23.38
N GLY A 374 -22.41 -39.25 -22.82
CA GLY A 374 -22.01 -38.60 -21.56
C GLY A 374 -21.34 -37.24 -21.70
N ASN A 375 -21.00 -36.77 -22.91
CA ASN A 375 -20.22 -35.55 -23.12
C ASN A 375 -20.96 -34.47 -23.93
N ALA A 376 -22.27 -34.59 -24.09
CA ALA A 376 -23.07 -33.67 -24.90
C ALA A 376 -23.02 -32.22 -24.37
N GLU A 377 -23.18 -32.04 -23.06
CA GLU A 377 -23.11 -30.72 -22.40
C GLU A 377 -21.74 -30.05 -22.59
N GLN A 378 -20.67 -30.84 -22.56
CA GLN A 378 -19.31 -30.34 -22.81
C GLN A 378 -19.12 -29.94 -24.28
N CYS A 379 -19.70 -30.68 -25.23
CA CYS A 379 -19.70 -30.27 -26.63
C CYS A 379 -20.41 -28.93 -26.82
N ASP A 380 -21.62 -28.81 -26.26
CA ASP A 380 -22.44 -27.61 -26.37
C ASP A 380 -21.71 -26.39 -25.79
N ALA A 381 -21.13 -26.51 -24.59
CA ALA A 381 -20.36 -25.42 -23.98
C ALA A 381 -19.14 -24.98 -24.80
N ILE A 382 -18.41 -25.93 -25.42
CA ILE A 382 -17.28 -25.62 -26.29
C ILE A 382 -17.76 -24.92 -27.56
N ILE A 383 -18.83 -25.41 -28.18
CA ILE A 383 -19.38 -24.82 -29.40
C ILE A 383 -19.95 -23.42 -29.13
N ASP A 384 -20.65 -23.23 -28.01
CA ASP A 384 -21.15 -21.90 -27.62
C ASP A 384 -19.99 -20.93 -27.37
N CYS A 385 -18.90 -21.37 -26.74
CA CYS A 385 -17.67 -20.58 -26.59
C CYS A 385 -17.06 -20.18 -27.95
N LEU A 386 -16.98 -21.11 -28.90
CA LEU A 386 -16.52 -20.81 -30.27
C LEU A 386 -17.48 -19.86 -31.00
N GLY A 387 -18.79 -19.98 -30.80
CA GLY A 387 -19.81 -19.06 -31.31
C GLY A 387 -19.59 -17.63 -30.83
N MET A 388 -19.35 -17.46 -29.53
CA MET A 388 -19.01 -16.16 -28.96
C MET A 388 -17.70 -15.58 -29.51
N ILE A 389 -16.73 -16.43 -29.89
CA ILE A 389 -15.50 -15.97 -30.58
C ILE A 389 -15.80 -15.56 -32.02
N THR A 390 -16.70 -16.24 -32.73
CA THR A 390 -17.09 -15.82 -34.09
C THR A 390 -17.87 -14.51 -34.11
N ASP A 391 -18.57 -14.17 -33.03
CA ASP A 391 -19.24 -12.86 -32.86
C ASP A 391 -18.30 -11.65 -32.86
N THR A 392 -16.98 -11.88 -32.74
CA THR A 392 -15.97 -10.83 -32.87
C THR A 392 -15.89 -10.22 -34.27
N LYS A 393 -16.47 -10.88 -35.29
CA LYS A 393 -16.50 -10.44 -36.69
C LYS A 393 -15.12 -10.24 -37.33
N VAL A 394 -14.08 -10.87 -36.78
CA VAL A 394 -12.75 -10.89 -37.40
C VAL A 394 -12.72 -11.94 -38.51
N ASP A 395 -12.69 -11.53 -39.77
CA ASP A 395 -12.87 -12.41 -40.95
C ASP A 395 -11.98 -13.67 -40.98
N TRP A 396 -10.73 -13.55 -40.56
CA TRP A 396 -9.82 -14.70 -40.55
C TRP A 396 -10.13 -15.68 -39.41
N VAL A 397 -10.59 -15.17 -38.26
CA VAL A 397 -11.04 -15.96 -37.11
C VAL A 397 -12.33 -16.70 -37.44
N VAL A 398 -13.31 -15.98 -38.00
CA VAL A 398 -14.58 -16.56 -38.43
C VAL A 398 -14.32 -17.70 -39.41
N ARG A 399 -13.49 -17.49 -40.44
CA ARG A 399 -13.13 -18.55 -41.38
C ARG A 399 -12.36 -19.71 -40.73
N ALA A 400 -11.51 -19.43 -39.74
CA ALA A 400 -10.77 -20.48 -39.03
C ALA A 400 -11.69 -21.44 -38.28
N ILE A 401 -12.81 -20.93 -37.73
CA ILE A 401 -13.79 -21.71 -36.97
C ILE A 401 -14.84 -22.32 -37.90
N SER A 402 -15.44 -21.49 -38.76
CA SER A 402 -16.58 -21.87 -39.60
C SER A 402 -16.26 -22.99 -40.61
N LYS A 403 -15.07 -23.00 -41.22
CA LYS A 403 -14.70 -24.03 -42.21
C LYS A 403 -14.65 -25.45 -41.63
N PRO A 404 -13.88 -25.72 -40.55
CA PRO A 404 -13.89 -27.03 -39.90
C PRO A 404 -15.23 -27.34 -39.24
N TYR A 405 -15.92 -26.34 -38.65
CA TYR A 405 -17.24 -26.55 -38.05
C TYR A 405 -18.29 -27.00 -39.09
N THR A 406 -18.30 -26.38 -40.28
CA THR A 406 -19.21 -26.75 -41.37
C THR A 406 -18.98 -28.19 -41.81
N ALA A 407 -17.72 -28.66 -41.79
CA ALA A 407 -17.41 -30.06 -42.09
C ALA A 407 -18.13 -30.99 -41.12
N LEU A 408 -18.07 -30.72 -39.80
CA LEU A 408 -18.74 -31.53 -38.77
C LEU A 408 -20.26 -31.60 -38.95
N ILE A 409 -20.89 -30.51 -39.39
CA ILE A 409 -22.34 -30.44 -39.64
C ILE A 409 -22.70 -31.22 -40.91
N VAL A 410 -22.00 -30.98 -42.02
CA VAL A 410 -22.30 -31.59 -43.32
C VAL A 410 -22.08 -33.11 -43.29
N THR A 411 -21.06 -33.58 -42.57
CA THR A 411 -20.79 -35.02 -42.38
C THR A 411 -21.66 -35.66 -41.31
N LYS A 412 -22.52 -34.89 -40.64
CA LYS A 412 -23.41 -35.32 -39.55
C LYS A 412 -22.66 -35.86 -38.32
N THR A 413 -21.38 -35.52 -38.16
CA THR A 413 -20.63 -35.79 -36.94
C THR A 413 -21.21 -35.00 -35.77
N LEU A 414 -21.59 -33.75 -36.00
CA LEU A 414 -22.39 -32.94 -35.07
C LEU A 414 -23.85 -32.93 -35.56
N LYS A 415 -24.78 -33.42 -34.73
CA LYS A 415 -26.19 -33.61 -35.12
C LYS A 415 -27.00 -32.31 -35.16
N LYS A 416 -26.57 -31.31 -34.40
CA LYS A 416 -27.26 -30.04 -34.23
C LYS A 416 -26.38 -28.91 -34.73
N HIS A 417 -26.96 -28.04 -35.55
CA HIS A 417 -26.34 -26.77 -35.90
C HIS A 417 -26.62 -25.74 -34.80
N HIS A 418 -25.58 -25.03 -34.37
CA HIS A 418 -25.66 -23.89 -33.48
C HIS A 418 -25.66 -22.64 -34.35
N SER A 419 -26.71 -21.83 -34.23
CA SER A 419 -26.94 -20.62 -35.06
C SER A 419 -25.80 -19.61 -35.01
N ASP A 420 -25.02 -19.66 -33.94
CA ASP A 420 -24.06 -18.62 -33.57
C ASP A 420 -22.73 -18.78 -34.31
N ILE A 421 -22.49 -19.93 -34.95
CA ILE A 421 -21.34 -20.14 -35.84
C ILE A 421 -21.84 -20.18 -37.29
N PRO A 422 -21.46 -19.20 -38.15
CA PRO A 422 -21.90 -19.19 -39.54
C PRO A 422 -21.29 -20.38 -40.30
N LEU A 423 -22.06 -20.96 -41.24
CA LEU A 423 -21.56 -22.00 -42.13
C LEU A 423 -20.77 -21.37 -43.29
N ASP A 424 -19.59 -21.91 -43.57
CA ASP A 424 -18.74 -21.46 -44.67
C ASP A 424 -19.05 -22.25 -45.94
N LYS A 425 -18.96 -21.62 -47.11
CA LYS A 425 -19.11 -22.29 -48.41
C LYS A 425 -17.92 -23.21 -48.71
N ALA A 426 -16.73 -22.86 -48.23
CA ALA A 426 -15.50 -23.62 -48.41
C ALA A 426 -15.25 -24.54 -47.21
N VAL A 427 -15.72 -25.79 -47.30
CA VAL A 427 -15.65 -26.78 -46.23
C VAL A 427 -14.24 -27.37 -46.09
N ASP A 428 -13.73 -27.47 -44.87
CA ASP A 428 -12.46 -28.15 -44.60
C ASP A 428 -12.67 -29.62 -44.22
N TYR A 429 -12.83 -30.48 -45.23
CA TYR A 429 -13.00 -31.93 -45.02
C TYR A 429 -11.77 -32.62 -44.42
N SER A 430 -10.59 -31.98 -44.42
CA SER A 430 -9.39 -32.60 -43.88
C SER A 430 -9.48 -32.85 -42.36
N ILE A 431 -10.38 -32.14 -41.65
CA ILE A 431 -10.64 -32.38 -40.22
C ILE A 431 -11.24 -33.77 -39.96
N MET A 432 -11.96 -34.36 -40.92
CA MET A 432 -12.54 -35.70 -40.78
C MET A 432 -11.46 -36.77 -40.60
N ARG A 433 -10.36 -36.62 -41.35
CA ARG A 433 -9.19 -37.49 -41.21
C ARG A 433 -8.55 -37.34 -39.83
N ASP A 434 -8.49 -36.12 -39.30
CA ASP A 434 -7.94 -35.87 -37.95
C ASP A 434 -8.82 -36.48 -36.86
N ILE A 435 -10.14 -36.48 -37.04
CA ILE A 435 -11.10 -37.14 -36.13
C ILE A 435 -10.93 -38.64 -36.16
N GLU A 436 -10.83 -39.25 -37.35
CA GLU A 436 -10.58 -40.70 -37.49
C GLU A 436 -9.28 -41.11 -36.80
N ILE A 437 -8.21 -40.34 -37.02
CA ILE A 437 -6.91 -40.55 -36.36
C ILE A 437 -7.03 -40.37 -34.85
N ALA A 438 -7.72 -39.33 -34.37
CA ALA A 438 -7.87 -39.06 -32.94
C ALA A 438 -8.76 -40.10 -32.23
N ALA A 439 -9.83 -40.56 -32.87
CA ALA A 439 -10.71 -41.60 -32.36
C ALA A 439 -10.01 -42.97 -32.22
N SER A 440 -8.98 -43.23 -33.04
CA SER A 440 -8.17 -44.45 -32.95
C SER A 440 -7.18 -44.46 -31.76
N ARG A 441 -7.03 -43.35 -31.02
CA ARG A 441 -6.12 -43.25 -29.88
C ARG A 441 -6.83 -43.63 -28.57
N PRO A 442 -6.19 -44.42 -27.68
CA PRO A 442 -6.84 -45.00 -26.49
C PRO A 442 -7.26 -43.99 -25.41
N ASN A 443 -6.91 -42.70 -25.55
CA ASN A 443 -7.31 -41.65 -24.62
C ASN A 443 -7.67 -40.36 -25.36
N VAL A 444 -8.93 -40.22 -25.75
CA VAL A 444 -9.46 -38.97 -26.33
C VAL A 444 -9.35 -37.80 -25.33
N ARG A 445 -9.35 -38.09 -24.02
CA ARG A 445 -9.03 -37.11 -22.97
C ARG A 445 -7.61 -36.55 -23.07
N ILE A 446 -6.65 -37.28 -23.63
CA ILE A 446 -5.29 -36.77 -23.92
C ILE A 446 -5.33 -35.76 -25.06
N VAL A 447 -6.34 -35.73 -25.94
CA VAL A 447 -6.45 -34.68 -26.97
C VAL A 447 -6.85 -33.35 -26.33
N LEU A 448 -7.86 -33.36 -25.44
CA LEU A 448 -8.20 -32.16 -24.68
C LEU A 448 -7.10 -31.79 -23.71
N ASN A 449 -6.55 -32.76 -22.97
CA ASN A 449 -5.38 -32.51 -22.12
C ASN A 449 -4.16 -32.07 -22.92
N ASN A 450 -3.88 -32.50 -24.16
CA ASN A 450 -2.77 -31.96 -24.96
C ASN A 450 -3.05 -30.56 -25.51
N ILE A 451 -4.33 -30.22 -25.75
CA ILE A 451 -4.79 -28.85 -26.00
C ILE A 451 -4.62 -28.01 -24.71
N MET A 452 -4.77 -28.65 -23.54
CA MET A 452 -4.43 -28.12 -22.22
C MET A 452 -2.91 -28.22 -22.00
N ASP A 453 -2.28 -29.26 -21.40
CA ASP A 453 -0.87 -29.72 -21.22
C ASP A 453 0.30 -29.10 -22.04
N THR A 454 0.06 -28.31 -23.09
CA THR A 454 0.81 -27.03 -23.19
C THR A 454 0.59 -26.07 -21.99
N THR A 455 -0.26 -26.44 -21.01
CA THR A 455 -0.71 -25.69 -19.84
C THR A 455 -0.33 -26.35 -18.51
N VAL A 456 0.55 -27.36 -18.46
CA VAL A 456 1.18 -27.76 -17.19
C VAL A 456 2.49 -27.01 -17.06
N ILE A 457 2.45 -25.89 -16.35
CA ILE A 457 3.62 -25.46 -15.58
C ILE A 457 3.63 -26.38 -14.35
N PRO A 458 4.74 -27.07 -14.06
CA PRO A 458 4.82 -27.93 -12.89
C PRO A 458 4.61 -27.09 -11.63
N GLU A 459 3.61 -27.46 -10.82
CA GLU A 459 3.66 -27.24 -9.38
C GLU A 459 4.85 -28.06 -8.83
N GLN A 460 6.06 -27.50 -8.91
CA GLN A 460 7.14 -27.88 -8.02
C GLN A 460 7.86 -26.63 -7.55
N ILE A 461 8.09 -26.61 -6.22
CA ILE A 461 8.62 -25.54 -5.35
C ILE A 461 7.48 -24.62 -4.90
N GLU A 462 6.72 -24.91 -3.84
CA GLU A 462 7.18 -24.96 -2.44
C GLU A 462 6.49 -26.07 -1.62
N ARG A 463 7.05 -27.28 -1.63
CA ARG A 463 6.93 -28.22 -0.50
C ARG A 463 8.30 -28.70 -0.13
N SER A 464 9.10 -27.84 0.50
CA SER A 464 10.35 -28.20 1.19
C SER A 464 10.87 -27.01 2.00
N LYS A 465 10.20 -26.71 3.13
CA LYS A 465 10.79 -26.19 4.38
C LYS A 465 9.71 -26.00 5.45
N SER A 466 9.10 -27.11 5.86
CA SER A 466 8.46 -27.23 7.17
C SER A 466 8.49 -28.68 7.63
N SER A 467 9.68 -29.29 7.60
CA SER A 467 9.94 -30.47 8.42
C SER A 467 10.41 -30.00 9.78
N LEU A 468 9.47 -29.84 10.72
CA LEU A 468 9.66 -30.08 12.14
C LEU A 468 8.27 -30.04 12.79
N LEU A 469 7.84 -31.22 13.27
CA LEU A 469 6.68 -31.46 14.16
C LEU A 469 5.32 -31.32 13.44
N SER A 470 4.40 -32.28 13.42
CA SER A 470 4.08 -33.31 14.41
C SER A 470 3.19 -34.41 13.80
N ASN A 471 3.19 -35.54 14.49
CA ASN A 471 2.44 -36.75 14.22
C ASN A 471 0.91 -36.54 14.15
N GLY A 472 0.23 -37.30 13.29
CA GLY A 472 -1.24 -37.38 13.34
C GLY A 472 -1.86 -38.28 12.28
N LYS A 473 -1.76 -39.60 12.45
CA LYS A 473 -2.59 -40.59 11.74
C LYS A 473 -4.07 -40.26 11.97
N THR A 474 -4.87 -40.15 10.92
CA THR A 474 -6.33 -40.35 11.02
C THR A 474 -6.82 -41.35 9.98
N SER A 475 -7.18 -42.51 10.53
CA SER A 475 -7.95 -43.57 9.92
C SER A 475 -9.40 -43.14 9.71
N ARG A 476 -10.01 -43.64 8.64
CA ARG A 476 -11.43 -43.53 8.33
C ARG A 476 -12.31 -44.33 9.31
N THR A 477 -13.59 -43.92 9.32
CA THR A 477 -14.84 -44.59 9.73
C THR A 477 -15.29 -44.43 11.20
N PRO A 478 -16.59 -44.63 11.51
CA PRO A 478 -17.78 -44.01 10.92
C PRO A 478 -18.72 -43.40 12.01
N ARG A 479 -19.73 -42.66 11.57
CA ARG A 479 -20.75 -41.98 12.39
C ARG A 479 -21.65 -42.98 13.14
N PRO A 480 -22.04 -42.69 14.39
CA PRO A 480 -23.42 -42.95 14.80
C PRO A 480 -24.07 -41.83 15.66
N GLN A 481 -25.31 -41.56 15.26
CA GLN A 481 -26.54 -41.32 16.03
C GLN A 481 -26.57 -40.42 17.28
N ILE A 482 -27.56 -39.53 17.22
CA ILE A 482 -28.06 -38.61 18.24
C ILE A 482 -28.79 -39.41 19.35
N ALA A 483 -28.43 -39.18 20.61
CA ALA A 483 -29.31 -39.38 21.76
C ALA A 483 -29.05 -38.30 22.82
N LYS A 484 -30.15 -37.81 23.41
CA LYS A 484 -30.27 -36.67 24.34
C LYS A 484 -29.46 -36.85 25.65
N PRO A 485 -29.02 -35.76 26.30
CA PRO A 485 -28.41 -35.81 27.62
C PRO A 485 -29.47 -35.74 28.75
N PRO A 486 -29.18 -36.33 29.91
CA PRO A 486 -29.68 -35.79 31.17
C PRO A 486 -28.52 -35.28 32.05
N THR A 487 -28.66 -34.01 32.45
CA THR A 487 -28.40 -33.44 33.78
C THR A 487 -27.31 -34.06 34.66
N LYS A 488 -26.35 -33.23 35.12
CA LYS A 488 -26.28 -32.81 36.54
C LYS A 488 -25.24 -31.72 36.78
N ASN A 489 -25.67 -30.77 37.61
CA ASN A 489 -24.89 -29.74 38.28
C ASN A 489 -23.73 -30.34 39.09
N HIS A 490 -22.61 -29.63 39.20
CA HIS A 490 -22.19 -29.05 40.47
C HIS A 490 -21.09 -28.01 40.28
N ALA A 491 -21.26 -26.92 41.03
CA ALA A 491 -20.40 -25.76 41.06
C ALA A 491 -19.32 -25.88 42.15
N LYS A 492 -18.38 -24.92 42.06
CA LYS A 492 -17.64 -24.20 43.12
C LYS A 492 -16.18 -24.58 43.41
N LYS A 493 -15.36 -23.55 43.14
CA LYS A 493 -14.40 -22.84 44.02
C LYS A 493 -13.07 -23.52 44.38
N SER A 494 -12.02 -22.69 44.32
CA SER A 494 -10.86 -22.50 45.22
C SER A 494 -9.62 -22.22 44.35
N THR A 495 -8.68 -21.30 44.56
CA THR A 495 -8.36 -20.28 45.58
C THR A 495 -7.20 -19.45 45.01
N ALA A 496 -7.06 -18.23 45.51
CA ALA A 496 -5.94 -17.32 45.24
C ALA A 496 -4.66 -17.70 46.01
N ASN A 497 -3.60 -16.89 45.75
CA ASN A 497 -2.31 -16.71 46.44
C ASN A 497 -1.12 -17.42 45.79
N ALA A 498 0.10 -16.88 45.75
CA ALA A 498 0.67 -15.55 46.02
C ALA A 498 2.19 -15.63 45.73
N PHE A 499 2.79 -14.49 45.38
CA PHE A 499 4.12 -14.01 45.80
C PHE A 499 5.45 -14.64 45.35
N LYS A 500 6.34 -13.74 44.90
CA LYS A 500 7.82 -13.59 45.04
C LYS A 500 8.54 -13.46 43.69
N SER A 501 8.91 -12.25 43.28
CA SER A 501 10.14 -11.49 43.66
C SER A 501 11.45 -12.25 43.45
N THR A 502 12.24 -11.88 42.43
CA THR A 502 13.69 -11.74 42.58
C THR A 502 14.27 -10.84 41.50
N VAL A 503 14.87 -9.74 41.93
CA VAL A 503 15.78 -8.88 41.17
C VAL A 503 17.17 -9.52 41.22
N LYS A 504 17.86 -9.64 40.09
CA LYS A 504 19.34 -9.68 40.05
C LYS A 504 19.89 -9.00 38.79
N THR A 505 20.68 -7.98 39.08
CA THR A 505 21.58 -7.16 38.26
C THR A 505 22.68 -7.95 37.55
N ALA A 506 23.05 -7.55 36.33
CA ALA A 506 24.40 -7.69 35.79
C ALA A 506 24.71 -6.57 34.78
N LEU A 507 25.75 -5.78 35.09
CA LEU A 507 26.35 -4.72 34.27
C LEU A 507 27.25 -5.30 33.14
N PRO A 508 27.60 -4.49 32.12
CA PRO A 508 28.13 -4.93 30.83
C PRO A 508 29.66 -5.04 30.80
N ARG A 509 30.18 -5.90 29.92
CA ARG A 509 31.60 -5.96 29.56
C ARG A 509 31.86 -5.19 28.27
N SER A 510 32.75 -4.20 28.39
CA SER A 510 33.41 -3.48 27.32
C SER A 510 34.30 -4.39 26.46
N ARG A 511 34.30 -4.16 25.14
CA ARG A 511 35.39 -4.57 24.25
C ARG A 511 35.68 -3.42 23.28
N SER A 512 36.82 -2.78 23.51
CA SER A 512 37.50 -1.89 22.59
C SER A 512 38.25 -2.71 21.53
N PHE A 513 38.28 -2.23 20.29
CA PHE A 513 39.25 -2.62 19.27
C PHE A 513 39.80 -1.36 18.57
N PRO A 514 41.09 -1.33 18.21
CA PRO A 514 41.77 -0.11 17.80
C PRO A 514 41.71 0.12 16.28
N LEU A 515 41.65 1.40 15.91
CA LEU A 515 41.92 1.91 14.56
C LEU A 515 43.38 1.67 14.16
N LYS A 516 43.59 1.17 12.93
CA LYS A 516 44.85 1.34 12.19
C LYS A 516 44.62 2.37 11.09
N GLN A 517 45.28 3.52 11.23
CA GLN A 517 45.56 4.44 10.14
C GLN A 517 46.67 3.87 9.24
N LYS A 518 46.55 4.07 7.94
CA LYS A 518 47.69 4.12 7.03
C LYS A 518 47.56 5.35 6.12
N ILE A 519 48.71 5.99 5.98
CA ILE A 519 49.09 7.14 5.15
C ILE A 519 48.80 6.87 3.68
#